data_AF-A0A2R8BVU8-F1
#
_entry.id   AF-A0A2R8BVU8-F1
#
_cell.length_a   1.000
_cell.length_b   1.000
_cell.length_c   1.000
_cell.angle_alpha   90.00
_cell.angle_beta   90.00
_cell.angle_gamma   90.00
#
_symmetry.space_group_name_H-M   'P 1'
#
loop_
_entity.id
_entity.type
_entity.pdbx_description
1 polymer ?
#
loop_
_entity_poly.entity_id
_entity_poly.type
_entity_poly.pdbx_seq_one_letter_code
_entity_poly.pdbx_strand_id
1 'polypeptide(L)'
;MDHAGREGGLSARRYTDLGKPLSLENAFGEWRLTIPTRLDGVYVGGIVGVDGRDFDVQYGIEDGFAVRSLSGAELIAIRNGNDLTVFIAGDTPPDFIPLTGSAAALLKVEECNQRLTPPRPTVAARAPLDTCPMPGTHASPGSQAPLTVTFVNQAPEAVDLYWIDFEGNTKPYFHIDTGDVATVKTYLGHNWVAVSDDGASCFDGVRTVRAGDTYIDVGQ
;
A
#
# COMPACT_ATOMS: atom_id res chain seq x y z
N MET A 1 -27.62 -5.37 -11.01
CA MET A 1 -26.39 -6.08 -10.62
C MET A 1 -25.74 -6.48 -11.93
N ASP A 2 -24.65 -5.83 -12.30
CA ASP A 2 -23.92 -6.16 -13.52
C ASP A 2 -22.44 -6.28 -13.18
N HIS A 3 -21.93 -7.49 -13.34
CA HIS A 3 -20.53 -7.86 -13.14
C HIS A 3 -19.88 -7.87 -14.53
N ALA A 4 -19.02 -6.89 -14.80
CA ALA A 4 -18.08 -6.95 -15.92
C ALA A 4 -16.68 -6.70 -15.38
N GLY A 5 -15.89 -7.78 -15.35
CA GLY A 5 -14.53 -7.79 -14.86
C GLY A 5 -13.53 -7.20 -15.84
N ARG A 6 -12.48 -6.60 -15.28
CA ARG A 6 -11.11 -6.59 -15.77
C ARG A 6 -10.21 -6.37 -14.56
N GLU A 7 -9.43 -7.39 -14.22
CA GLU A 7 -8.27 -7.42 -13.32
C GLU A 7 -8.30 -6.51 -12.08
N GLY A 8 -8.77 -7.06 -10.95
CA GLY A 8 -7.85 -7.15 -9.80
C GLY A 8 -8.19 -6.50 -8.46
N GLY A 9 -9.34 -5.86 -8.23
CA GLY A 9 -9.64 -5.31 -6.90
C GLY A 9 -11.09 -4.92 -6.65
N LEU A 10 -11.48 -4.86 -5.37
CA LEU A 10 -12.79 -4.39 -4.95
C LEU A 10 -12.74 -2.86 -4.78
N SER A 11 -13.75 -2.17 -5.32
CA SER A 11 -13.71 -0.71 -5.43
C SER A 11 -15.00 -0.04 -4.98
N ALA A 12 -14.85 1.07 -4.26
CA ALA A 12 -15.89 2.08 -4.09
C ALA A 12 -15.82 3.05 -5.27
N ARG A 13 -16.97 3.39 -5.87
CA ARG A 13 -17.03 4.24 -7.07
C ARG A 13 -18.07 5.35 -6.91
N ARG A 14 -17.75 6.52 -7.45
CA ARG A 14 -18.68 7.65 -7.61
C ARG A 14 -18.49 8.24 -9.01
N TYR A 15 -19.59 8.47 -9.72
CA TYR A 15 -19.52 9.12 -11.03
C TYR A 15 -19.23 10.61 -10.88
N THR A 16 -18.33 11.12 -11.72
CA THR A 16 -18.03 12.55 -11.85
C THR A 16 -18.81 13.14 -13.02
N ASP A 17 -18.76 14.46 -13.18
CA ASP A 17 -19.41 15.18 -14.29
C ASP A 17 -18.83 14.80 -15.66
N LEU A 18 -17.67 14.15 -15.70
CA LEU A 18 -17.08 13.58 -16.91
C LEU A 18 -17.77 12.27 -17.36
N GLY A 19 -18.78 11.78 -16.63
CA GLY A 19 -19.48 10.53 -16.94
C GLY A 19 -18.64 9.27 -16.70
N LYS A 20 -17.42 9.42 -16.17
CA LYS A 20 -16.53 8.34 -15.74
C LYS A 20 -16.49 8.28 -14.21
N PRO A 21 -16.26 7.09 -13.61
CA PRO A 21 -16.18 6.98 -12.16
C PRO A 21 -14.82 7.44 -11.65
N LEU A 22 -14.83 8.23 -10.57
CA LEU A 22 -13.76 8.21 -9.59
C LEU A 22 -13.89 6.94 -8.77
N SER A 23 -12.77 6.28 -8.46
CA SER A 23 -12.78 5.09 -7.63
C SER A 23 -11.63 5.00 -6.63
N LEU A 24 -11.96 4.45 -5.48
CA LEU A 24 -11.02 3.95 -4.48
C LEU A 24 -11.09 2.43 -4.51
N GLU A 25 -10.00 1.79 -4.92
CA GLU A 25 -9.90 0.35 -5.05
C GLU A 25 -8.90 -0.18 -4.04
N ASN A 26 -9.18 -1.31 -3.42
CA ASN A 26 -8.19 -2.05 -2.67
C ASN A 26 -7.93 -3.38 -3.38
N ALA A 27 -6.73 -3.51 -3.92
CA ALA A 27 -6.23 -4.72 -4.54
C ALA A 27 -5.12 -5.27 -3.64
N PHE A 28 -5.39 -6.41 -2.99
CA PHE A 28 -4.40 -7.12 -2.18
C PHE A 28 -3.73 -6.27 -1.08
N GLY A 29 -4.48 -5.35 -0.46
CA GLY A 29 -3.98 -4.47 0.59
C GLY A 29 -3.47 -3.12 0.10
N GLU A 30 -3.23 -2.96 -1.20
CA GLU A 30 -2.83 -1.68 -1.79
C GLU A 30 -4.08 -0.89 -2.19
N TRP A 31 -4.20 0.32 -1.66
CA TRP A 31 -5.26 1.24 -2.05
C TRP A 31 -4.85 2.07 -3.24
N ARG A 32 -5.72 2.15 -4.25
CA ARG A 32 -5.53 2.92 -5.47
C ARG A 32 -6.64 3.94 -5.63
N LEU A 33 -6.26 5.18 -5.90
CA LEU A 33 -7.14 6.26 -6.34
C LEU A 33 -7.08 6.36 -7.86
N THR A 34 -8.24 6.31 -8.50
CA THR A 34 -8.40 6.45 -9.95
C THR A 34 -9.39 7.57 -10.22
N ILE A 35 -8.98 8.54 -11.03
CA ILE A 35 -9.71 9.78 -11.26
C ILE A 35 -9.83 10.01 -12.76
N PRO A 36 -11.03 10.26 -13.31
CA PRO A 36 -11.15 10.63 -14.71
C PRO A 36 -10.31 11.86 -15.04
N THR A 37 -9.59 11.83 -16.15
CA THR A 37 -8.84 13.00 -16.64
C THR A 37 -9.05 13.19 -18.13
N ARG A 38 -8.90 14.43 -18.59
CA ARG A 38 -8.85 14.80 -20.02
C ARG A 38 -7.43 14.77 -20.58
N LEU A 39 -6.44 14.52 -19.73
CA LEU A 39 -5.03 14.53 -20.11
C LEU A 39 -4.62 13.21 -20.74
N ASP A 40 -3.68 13.32 -21.67
CA ASP A 40 -2.90 12.21 -22.21
C ASP A 40 -1.46 12.33 -21.70
N GLY A 41 -0.75 11.21 -21.57
CA GLY A 41 0.65 11.21 -21.14
C GLY A 41 1.03 9.97 -20.36
N VAL A 42 2.15 10.05 -19.63
CA VAL A 42 2.63 8.95 -18.77
C VAL A 42 2.53 9.34 -17.30
N TYR A 43 2.98 10.54 -16.94
CA TYR A 43 2.91 11.06 -15.57
C TYR A 43 2.56 12.53 -15.54
N VAL A 44 1.86 12.94 -14.49
CA VAL A 44 1.53 14.35 -14.23
C VAL A 44 1.55 14.62 -12.72
N GLY A 45 2.02 15.81 -12.33
CA GLY A 45 1.97 16.25 -10.94
C GLY A 45 0.58 16.74 -10.55
N GLY A 46 0.32 16.84 -9.26
CA GLY A 46 -0.94 17.38 -8.77
C GLY A 46 -1.00 17.43 -7.26
N ILE A 47 -2.20 17.72 -6.75
CA ILE A 47 -2.46 17.82 -5.32
C ILE A 47 -3.69 16.97 -5.01
N VAL A 48 -3.57 16.17 -3.96
CA VAL A 48 -4.74 15.62 -3.26
C VAL A 48 -4.88 16.43 -1.98
N GLY A 49 -6.02 17.09 -1.80
CA GLY A 49 -6.34 17.84 -0.58
C GLY A 49 -7.44 17.13 0.20
N VAL A 50 -7.33 17.02 1.52
CA VAL A 50 -8.43 16.59 2.39
C VAL A 50 -8.66 17.63 3.46
N ASP A 51 -9.84 18.24 3.51
CA ASP A 51 -10.19 19.32 4.45
C ASP A 51 -9.14 20.46 4.47
N GLY A 52 -8.55 20.76 3.31
CA GLY A 52 -7.50 21.78 3.15
C GLY A 52 -6.09 21.34 3.53
N ARG A 53 -5.88 20.08 3.93
CA ARG A 53 -4.55 19.47 4.05
C ARG A 53 -4.13 18.91 2.69
N ASP A 54 -3.08 19.48 2.13
CA ASP A 54 -2.57 19.09 0.82
C ASP A 54 -1.47 18.05 0.90
N PHE A 55 -1.53 17.10 -0.02
CA PHE A 55 -0.51 16.12 -0.34
C PHE A 55 -0.02 16.44 -1.75
N ASP A 56 1.29 16.60 -1.92
CA ASP A 56 1.92 16.78 -3.22
C ASP A 56 2.13 15.39 -3.86
N VAL A 57 1.63 15.21 -5.07
CA VAL A 57 1.45 13.86 -5.64
C VAL A 57 1.82 13.79 -7.11
N GLN A 58 2.11 12.58 -7.56
CA GLN A 58 2.24 12.26 -8.97
C GLN A 58 1.22 11.19 -9.35
N TYR A 59 0.59 11.38 -10.51
CA TYR A 59 -0.34 10.42 -11.11
C TYR A 59 0.30 9.78 -12.33
N GLY A 60 0.09 8.47 -12.49
CA GLY A 60 0.20 7.83 -13.79
C GLY A 60 -1.04 8.17 -14.63
N ILE A 61 -0.88 8.31 -15.95
CA ILE A 61 -2.00 8.52 -16.87
C ILE A 61 -2.25 7.25 -17.68
N GLU A 62 -3.45 6.70 -17.55
CA GLU A 62 -3.85 5.43 -18.16
C GLU A 62 -5.30 5.53 -18.65
N ASP A 63 -5.55 5.33 -19.95
CA ASP A 63 -6.88 5.25 -20.56
C ASP A 63 -7.87 6.40 -20.18
N GLY A 64 -7.33 7.62 -20.09
CA GLY A 64 -8.07 8.81 -19.68
C GLY A 64 -8.45 8.81 -18.20
N PHE A 65 -7.61 8.20 -17.37
CA PHE A 65 -7.62 8.26 -15.92
C PHE A 65 -6.25 8.66 -15.38
N ALA A 66 -6.25 9.46 -14.32
CA ALA A 66 -5.11 9.67 -13.43
C ALA A 66 -5.18 8.63 -12.31
N VAL A 67 -4.14 7.80 -12.18
CA VAL A 67 -4.07 6.68 -11.25
C VAL A 67 -2.88 6.81 -10.30
N ARG A 68 -3.07 6.44 -9.03
CA ARG A 68 -1.97 6.30 -8.06
C ARG A 68 -2.35 5.45 -6.86
N SER A 69 -1.34 4.93 -6.16
CA SER A 69 -1.50 4.26 -4.87
C SER A 69 -1.61 5.28 -3.74
N LEU A 70 -2.46 5.04 -2.74
CA LEU A 70 -2.64 5.90 -1.56
C LEU A 70 -1.79 5.37 -0.40
N SER A 71 -1.21 6.30 0.36
CA SER A 71 -0.57 5.98 1.64
C SER A 71 -1.60 5.80 2.76
N GLY A 72 -1.20 5.14 3.86
CA GLY A 72 -2.01 5.03 5.08
C GLY A 72 -2.47 6.39 5.62
N ALA A 73 -1.58 7.39 5.63
CA ALA A 73 -1.91 8.75 6.06
C ALA A 73 -3.00 9.42 5.22
N GLU A 74 -2.97 9.21 3.89
CA GLU A 74 -3.99 9.73 2.98
C GLU A 74 -5.32 8.99 3.14
N LEU A 75 -5.28 7.66 3.35
CA LEU A 75 -6.48 6.88 3.63
C LEU A 75 -7.15 7.28 4.94
N ILE A 76 -6.36 7.50 5.99
CA ILE A 76 -6.86 7.99 7.29
C ILE A 76 -7.49 9.38 7.10
N ALA A 77 -6.85 10.26 6.32
CA ALA A 77 -7.42 11.56 6.00
C ALA A 77 -8.76 11.40 5.27
N ILE A 78 -8.83 10.60 4.21
CA ILE A 78 -10.06 10.38 3.41
C ILE A 78 -11.19 9.73 4.24
N ARG A 79 -10.86 8.84 5.18
CA ARG A 79 -11.84 8.21 6.09
C ARG A 79 -12.46 9.21 7.05
N ASN A 80 -11.66 10.15 7.56
CA ASN A 80 -12.06 11.06 8.63
C ASN A 80 -12.44 12.46 8.11
N GLY A 81 -12.14 12.74 6.85
CA GLY A 81 -12.36 14.03 6.21
C GLY A 81 -13.77 14.21 5.67
N ASN A 82 -14.07 15.45 5.30
CA ASN A 82 -15.37 15.88 4.80
C ASN A 82 -15.33 16.20 3.30
N ASP A 83 -14.22 16.77 2.83
CA ASP A 83 -14.04 17.21 1.46
C ASP A 83 -12.69 16.73 0.91
N LEU A 84 -12.73 16.14 -0.29
CA LEU A 84 -11.57 15.78 -1.08
C LEU A 84 -11.44 16.76 -2.24
N THR A 85 -10.31 17.46 -2.30
CA THR A 85 -9.91 18.27 -3.45
C THR A 85 -8.92 17.48 -4.28
N VAL A 86 -9.15 17.43 -5.59
CA VAL A 86 -8.22 16.83 -6.53
C VAL A 86 -7.81 17.88 -7.54
N PHE A 87 -6.51 18.14 -7.61
CA PHE A 87 -5.93 18.96 -8.65
C PHE A 87 -4.95 18.11 -9.46
N ILE A 88 -5.15 18.07 -10.77
CA ILE A 88 -4.23 17.43 -11.71
C ILE A 88 -3.67 18.54 -12.58
N ALA A 89 -2.34 18.69 -12.63
CA ALA A 89 -1.73 19.81 -13.34
C ALA A 89 -2.11 19.77 -14.84
N GLY A 90 -2.79 20.81 -15.30
CA GLY A 90 -3.28 20.90 -16.68
C GLY A 90 -4.70 20.38 -16.89
N ASP A 91 -5.32 19.72 -15.92
CA ASP A 91 -6.74 19.36 -15.94
C ASP A 91 -7.50 20.28 -14.99
N THR A 92 -8.17 21.28 -15.57
CA THR A 92 -8.86 22.32 -14.80
C THR A 92 -10.35 22.34 -15.14
N PRO A 93 -11.22 22.73 -14.17
CA PRO A 93 -10.92 23.11 -12.79
C PRO A 93 -10.61 21.91 -11.87
N PRO A 94 -10.07 22.12 -10.65
CA PRO A 94 -9.95 21.07 -9.64
C PRO A 94 -11.32 20.46 -9.31
N ASP A 95 -11.33 19.15 -9.03
CA ASP A 95 -12.53 18.46 -8.58
C ASP A 95 -12.68 18.61 -7.06
N PHE A 96 -13.91 18.91 -6.62
CA PHE A 96 -14.28 18.97 -5.22
C PHE A 96 -15.32 17.89 -4.92
N ILE A 97 -14.96 16.97 -4.05
CA ILE A 97 -15.69 15.73 -3.86
C ILE A 97 -16.05 15.59 -2.38
N PRO A 98 -17.34 15.72 -2.02
CA PRO A 98 -17.79 15.40 -0.68
C PRO A 98 -17.43 13.96 -0.31
N LEU A 99 -16.82 13.79 0.85
CA LEU A 99 -16.45 12.50 1.44
C LEU A 99 -17.57 11.91 2.31
N THR A 100 -18.79 12.45 2.24
CA THR A 100 -19.94 11.88 2.94
C THR A 100 -20.14 10.41 2.58
N GLY A 101 -19.99 9.53 3.58
CA GLY A 101 -20.10 8.08 3.40
C GLY A 101 -18.83 7.39 2.91
N SER A 102 -17.72 8.09 2.70
CA SER A 102 -16.42 7.51 2.31
C SER A 102 -15.95 6.46 3.31
N ALA A 103 -16.07 6.74 4.61
CA ALA A 103 -15.69 5.81 5.68
C ALA A 103 -16.45 4.48 5.57
N ALA A 104 -17.77 4.54 5.36
CA ALA A 104 -18.61 3.35 5.20
C ALA A 104 -18.28 2.59 3.90
N ALA A 105 -18.00 3.33 2.82
CA ALA A 105 -17.63 2.73 1.54
C ALA A 105 -16.26 2.04 1.60
N LEU A 106 -15.26 2.67 2.22
CA LEU A 106 -13.93 2.11 2.45
C LEU A 106 -14.00 0.87 3.33
N LEU A 107 -14.72 0.95 4.46
CA LEU A 107 -14.97 -0.21 5.31
C LEU A 107 -15.62 -1.35 4.53
N LYS A 108 -16.58 -1.04 3.64
CA LYS A 108 -17.25 -2.07 2.86
C LYS A 108 -16.34 -2.77 1.85
N VAL A 109 -15.42 -2.01 1.25
CA VAL A 109 -14.37 -2.57 0.38
C VAL A 109 -13.45 -3.49 1.19
N GLU A 110 -13.02 -3.08 2.38
CA GLU A 110 -12.21 -3.92 3.27
C GLU A 110 -12.91 -5.21 3.68
N GLU A 111 -14.15 -5.11 4.16
CA GLU A 111 -14.98 -6.28 4.51
C GLU A 111 -15.12 -7.24 3.33
N CYS A 112 -15.28 -6.69 2.13
CA CYS A 112 -15.43 -7.51 0.94
C CYS A 112 -14.12 -8.19 0.57
N ASN A 113 -12.98 -7.50 0.71
CA ASN A 113 -11.66 -8.09 0.50
C ASN A 113 -11.41 -9.22 1.50
N GLN A 114 -11.69 -9.01 2.79
CA GLN A 114 -11.56 -10.03 3.84
C GLN A 114 -12.39 -11.30 3.58
N ARG A 115 -13.51 -11.19 2.86
CA ARG A 115 -14.32 -12.35 2.46
C ARG A 115 -13.73 -13.11 1.29
N LEU A 116 -12.94 -12.44 0.46
CA LEU A 116 -12.27 -13.03 -0.70
C LEU A 116 -10.87 -13.57 -0.34
N THR A 117 -10.24 -13.05 0.71
CA THR A 117 -9.03 -13.63 1.27
C THR A 117 -9.34 -14.81 2.22
N PRO A 118 -8.54 -15.89 2.19
CA PRO A 118 -8.67 -16.98 3.16
C PRO A 118 -8.61 -16.46 4.61
N PRO A 119 -9.27 -17.15 5.57
CA PRO A 119 -9.32 -16.70 6.95
C PRO A 119 -7.92 -16.51 7.55
N ARG A 120 -7.72 -15.35 8.17
CA ARG A 120 -6.56 -14.94 8.96
C ARG A 120 -6.15 -16.07 9.93
N PRO A 121 -4.91 -16.60 9.89
CA PRO A 121 -4.41 -17.39 11.00
C PRO A 121 -4.37 -16.52 12.27
N THR A 122 -4.84 -17.05 13.39
CA THR A 122 -4.74 -16.40 14.70
C THR A 122 -3.27 -16.22 15.08
N VAL A 123 -2.84 -14.96 15.23
CA VAL A 123 -1.47 -14.53 15.52
C VAL A 123 -0.99 -15.05 16.89
N ALA A 124 0.22 -15.62 16.94
CA ALA A 124 0.92 -15.96 18.17
C ALA A 124 1.61 -14.72 18.77
N ALA A 125 1.92 -14.76 20.06
CA ALA A 125 2.39 -13.59 20.81
C ALA A 125 3.81 -13.12 20.44
N ARG A 126 4.01 -11.79 20.50
CA ARG A 126 5.27 -11.03 20.43
C ARG A 126 6.52 -11.79 20.92
N ALA A 127 7.57 -11.85 20.10
CA ALA A 127 8.91 -12.22 20.54
C ALA A 127 9.70 -10.98 21.02
N PRO A 128 10.38 -11.02 22.18
CA PRO A 128 11.22 -9.90 22.64
C PRO A 128 12.48 -9.68 21.77
N LEU A 129 13.06 -8.47 21.85
CA LEU A 129 14.21 -7.92 21.08
C LEU A 129 15.43 -8.83 20.94
N ASP A 130 15.64 -9.77 21.85
CA ASP A 130 16.73 -10.74 21.80
C ASP A 130 16.66 -11.67 20.57
N THR A 131 15.57 -11.58 19.78
CA THR A 131 15.34 -12.31 18.53
C THR A 131 15.57 -11.50 17.25
N CYS A 132 15.88 -10.20 17.35
CA CYS A 132 16.31 -9.42 16.19
C CYS A 132 17.66 -9.97 15.67
N PRO A 133 17.82 -10.19 14.36
CA PRO A 133 19.10 -10.64 13.81
C PRO A 133 20.20 -9.67 14.19
N MET A 134 21.29 -10.19 14.78
CA MET A 134 22.48 -9.39 15.01
C MET A 134 22.98 -8.81 13.67
N PRO A 135 23.35 -7.52 13.62
CA PRO A 135 23.99 -6.96 12.43
C PRO A 135 25.17 -7.84 11.98
N GLY A 136 25.22 -8.18 10.68
CA GLY A 136 26.29 -8.98 10.10
C GLY A 136 26.08 -10.51 10.04
N THR A 137 25.06 -11.10 10.67
CA THR A 137 24.87 -12.57 10.67
C THR A 137 23.93 -13.10 9.59
N HIS A 138 23.24 -12.22 8.86
CA HIS A 138 22.22 -12.58 7.86
C HIS A 138 22.33 -11.78 6.56
N ALA A 139 23.55 -11.49 6.12
CA ALA A 139 23.80 -10.82 4.85
C ALA A 139 23.04 -11.49 3.69
N SER A 140 22.47 -10.67 2.81
CA SER A 140 21.92 -11.20 1.57
C SER A 140 23.05 -11.77 0.71
N PRO A 141 22.84 -12.89 -0.01
CA PRO A 141 23.74 -13.29 -1.07
C PRO A 141 23.68 -12.26 -2.21
N GLY A 142 24.71 -12.25 -3.07
CA GLY A 142 24.69 -11.44 -4.28
C GLY A 142 23.43 -11.70 -5.12
N SER A 143 22.88 -10.63 -5.70
CA SER A 143 21.59 -10.65 -6.39
C SER A 143 21.52 -11.76 -7.45
N GLN A 144 20.48 -12.59 -7.36
CA GLN A 144 20.23 -13.69 -8.30
C GLN A 144 19.13 -13.28 -9.29
N ALA A 145 18.00 -14.01 -9.32
CA ALA A 145 16.86 -13.71 -10.17
C ALA A 145 15.99 -12.61 -9.56
N PRO A 146 15.62 -11.56 -10.32
CA PRO A 146 14.69 -10.55 -9.84
C PRO A 146 13.28 -11.13 -9.70
N LEU A 147 12.55 -10.69 -8.67
CA LEU A 147 11.14 -10.99 -8.48
C LEU A 147 10.45 -9.85 -7.72
N THR A 148 9.12 -9.86 -7.77
CA THR A 148 8.28 -8.92 -7.01
C THR A 148 7.66 -9.67 -5.84
N VAL A 149 7.77 -9.10 -4.64
CA VAL A 149 7.19 -9.64 -3.42
C VAL A 149 6.39 -8.55 -2.72
N THR A 150 5.23 -8.91 -2.19
CA THR A 150 4.39 -8.04 -1.36
C THR A 150 4.54 -8.44 0.11
N PHE A 151 5.08 -7.54 0.92
CA PHE A 151 5.11 -7.69 2.37
C PHE A 151 3.78 -7.25 2.96
N VAL A 152 3.20 -8.06 3.84
CA VAL A 152 1.92 -7.78 4.49
C VAL A 152 2.16 -7.61 5.98
N ASN A 153 1.93 -6.41 6.51
CA ASN A 153 2.07 -6.18 7.94
C ASN A 153 0.87 -6.73 8.70
N GLN A 154 1.03 -7.91 9.27
CA GLN A 154 0.04 -8.56 10.13
C GLN A 154 0.30 -8.30 11.63
N ALA A 155 1.36 -7.58 11.98
CA ALA A 155 1.69 -7.22 13.35
C ALA A 155 0.60 -6.30 13.96
N PRO A 156 0.44 -6.27 15.29
CA PRO A 156 -0.55 -5.41 15.95
C PRO A 156 -0.18 -3.92 15.93
N GLU A 157 0.99 -3.57 15.39
CA GLU A 157 1.51 -2.20 15.29
C GLU A 157 2.19 -1.98 13.93
N ALA A 158 2.50 -0.72 13.61
CA ALA A 158 3.22 -0.37 12.40
C ALA A 158 4.65 -0.93 12.46
N VAL A 159 5.19 -1.28 11.29
CA VAL A 159 6.54 -1.82 11.16
C VAL A 159 7.35 -1.07 10.12
N ASP A 160 8.64 -0.90 10.42
CA ASP A 160 9.65 -0.51 9.46
C ASP A 160 10.29 -1.77 8.85
N LEU A 161 10.22 -1.86 7.53
CA LEU A 161 10.81 -2.93 6.74
C LEU A 161 12.22 -2.53 6.28
N TYR A 162 13.19 -3.39 6.59
CA TYR A 162 14.58 -3.22 6.21
C TYR A 162 15.07 -4.38 5.33
N TRP A 163 15.87 -4.06 4.32
CA TRP A 163 16.67 -5.03 3.59
C TRP A 163 18.00 -5.23 4.30
N ILE A 164 18.46 -6.47 4.45
CA ILE A 164 19.80 -6.77 4.95
C ILE A 164 20.74 -6.87 3.74
N ASP A 165 21.65 -5.92 3.60
CA ASP A 165 22.57 -5.81 2.46
C ASP A 165 23.59 -6.97 2.40
N PHE A 166 24.47 -6.93 1.41
CA PHE A 166 25.47 -7.98 1.17
C PHE A 166 26.56 -8.03 2.25
N GLU A 167 26.73 -6.94 2.99
CA GLU A 167 27.63 -6.83 4.12
C GLU A 167 26.93 -7.15 5.46
N GLY A 168 25.62 -7.36 5.45
CA GLY A 168 24.82 -7.67 6.63
C GLY A 168 24.29 -6.46 7.40
N ASN A 169 24.35 -5.26 6.81
CA ASN A 169 23.77 -4.05 7.38
C ASN A 169 22.31 -3.90 6.95
N THR A 170 21.46 -3.34 7.81
CA THR A 170 20.08 -3.02 7.47
C THR A 170 20.00 -1.71 6.67
N LYS A 171 19.20 -1.74 5.59
CA LYS A 171 18.83 -0.58 4.77
C LYS A 171 17.33 -0.36 4.91
N PRO A 172 16.89 0.82 5.37
CA PRO A 172 15.46 1.12 5.49
C PRO A 172 14.82 1.16 4.11
N TYR A 173 13.59 0.67 4.00
CA TYR A 173 12.82 0.65 2.76
C TYR A 173 11.42 1.24 2.93
N PHE A 174 10.57 0.62 3.74
CA PHE A 174 9.17 1.00 3.87
C PHE A 174 8.74 1.09 5.32
N HIS A 175 7.86 2.03 5.61
CA HIS A 175 7.02 2.01 6.79
C HIS A 175 5.66 1.41 6.38
N ILE A 176 5.17 0.43 7.14
CA ILE A 176 3.95 -0.31 6.82
C ILE A 176 3.04 -0.26 8.05
N ASP A 177 1.94 0.47 7.95
CA ASP A 177 0.91 0.49 8.99
C ASP A 177 0.32 -0.92 9.23
N THR A 178 -0.28 -1.14 10.40
CA THR A 178 -0.95 -2.40 10.72
C THR A 178 -2.04 -2.73 9.69
N GLY A 179 -1.92 -3.89 9.05
CA GLY A 179 -2.85 -4.38 8.03
C GLY A 179 -2.55 -3.88 6.62
N ASP A 180 -1.61 -2.96 6.45
CA ASP A 180 -1.17 -2.46 5.15
C ASP A 180 -0.11 -3.38 4.53
N VAL A 181 0.21 -3.09 3.26
CA VAL A 181 1.17 -3.88 2.48
C VAL A 181 2.21 -2.98 1.80
N ALA A 182 3.38 -3.54 1.52
CA ALA A 182 4.39 -2.90 0.69
C ALA A 182 4.90 -3.88 -0.37
N THR A 183 4.79 -3.49 -1.65
CA THR A 183 5.31 -4.29 -2.77
C THR A 183 6.70 -3.82 -3.16
N VAL A 184 7.66 -4.75 -3.19
CA VAL A 184 9.05 -4.47 -3.54
C VAL A 184 9.53 -5.34 -4.70
N LYS A 185 10.29 -4.72 -5.62
CA LYS A 185 11.10 -5.44 -6.59
C LYS A 185 12.43 -5.79 -5.92
N THR A 186 12.66 -7.07 -5.70
CA THR A 186 13.83 -7.60 -4.98
C THR A 186 14.43 -8.78 -5.74
N TYR A 187 15.36 -9.51 -5.13
CA TYR A 187 16.00 -10.66 -5.74
C TYR A 187 15.89 -11.90 -4.87
N LEU A 188 15.89 -13.05 -5.53
CA LEU A 188 15.88 -14.36 -4.87
C LEU A 188 17.05 -14.45 -3.88
N GLY A 189 16.75 -14.88 -2.66
CA GLY A 189 17.71 -15.03 -1.58
C GLY A 189 17.94 -13.77 -0.74
N HIS A 190 17.39 -12.60 -1.13
CA HIS A 190 17.52 -11.40 -0.30
C HIS A 190 16.82 -11.56 1.05
N ASN A 191 17.48 -11.07 2.10
CA ASN A 191 17.03 -11.15 3.49
C ASN A 191 16.42 -9.82 3.92
N TRP A 192 15.27 -9.90 4.60
CA TRP A 192 14.49 -8.76 5.09
C TRP A 192 14.16 -8.93 6.56
N VAL A 193 13.96 -7.81 7.26
CA VAL A 193 13.50 -7.80 8.64
C VAL A 193 12.47 -6.69 8.84
N ALA A 194 11.41 -6.98 9.58
CA ALA A 194 10.42 -6.00 10.00
C ALA A 194 10.65 -5.68 11.48
N VAL A 195 10.72 -4.40 11.81
CA VAL A 195 10.96 -3.89 13.17
C VAL A 195 9.80 -2.98 13.55
N SER A 196 9.38 -2.95 14.80
CA SER A 196 8.41 -1.95 15.28
C SER A 196 8.93 -0.53 15.05
N ASP A 197 8.02 0.42 14.89
CA ASP A 197 8.32 1.85 14.66
C ASP A 197 9.22 2.47 15.75
N ASP A 198 9.12 2.00 17.00
CA ASP A 198 9.98 2.42 18.12
C ASP A 198 11.33 1.69 18.16
N GLY A 199 11.61 0.80 17.21
CA GLY A 199 12.81 -0.03 17.15
C GLY A 199 12.87 -1.11 18.24
N ALA A 200 11.81 -1.27 19.03
CA ALA A 200 11.81 -2.09 20.24
C ALA A 200 11.32 -3.53 20.04
N SER A 201 11.04 -3.99 18.82
CA SER A 201 10.66 -5.38 18.54
C SER A 201 10.98 -5.74 17.09
N CYS A 202 11.43 -6.97 16.83
CA CYS A 202 11.44 -7.52 15.47
C CYS A 202 10.30 -8.50 15.33
N PHE A 203 9.57 -8.37 14.23
CA PHE A 203 8.54 -9.32 13.88
C PHE A 203 9.15 -10.41 13.03
N ASP A 204 8.87 -11.66 13.40
CA ASP A 204 9.18 -12.83 12.58
C ASP A 204 10.67 -13.13 12.31
N GLY A 205 11.61 -12.30 12.76
CA GLY A 205 13.04 -12.46 12.48
C GLY A 205 13.39 -12.22 11.01
N VAL A 206 14.43 -12.88 10.51
CA VAL A 206 14.86 -12.71 9.10
C VAL A 206 13.97 -13.48 8.15
N ARG A 207 13.48 -12.78 7.13
CA ARG A 207 12.72 -13.33 6.01
C ARG A 207 13.59 -13.35 4.75
N THR A 208 13.99 -14.54 4.34
CA THR A 208 14.67 -14.78 3.06
C THR A 208 13.64 -14.96 1.96
N VAL A 209 13.75 -14.17 0.90
CA VAL A 209 12.92 -14.29 -0.30
C VAL A 209 13.26 -15.60 -1.02
N ARG A 210 12.25 -16.43 -1.26
CA ARG A 210 12.36 -17.74 -1.94
C ARG A 210 11.67 -17.73 -3.29
N ALA A 211 11.98 -18.75 -4.10
CA ALA A 211 11.38 -18.90 -5.41
C ALA A 211 9.90 -19.25 -5.24
N GLY A 212 9.03 -18.45 -5.87
CA GLY A 212 7.57 -18.58 -5.75
C GLY A 212 6.95 -17.69 -4.67
N ASP A 213 7.75 -16.97 -3.88
CA ASP A 213 7.23 -15.97 -2.96
C ASP A 213 6.57 -14.83 -3.76
N THR A 214 5.28 -14.66 -3.57
CA THR A 214 4.51 -13.48 -4.00
C THR A 214 4.07 -12.63 -2.83
N TYR A 215 3.84 -13.26 -1.67
CA TYR A 215 3.45 -12.60 -0.43
C TYR A 215 4.32 -13.08 0.73
N ILE A 216 4.79 -12.16 1.55
CA ILE A 216 5.50 -12.45 2.80
C ILE A 216 4.79 -11.75 3.94
N ASP A 217 4.22 -12.52 4.85
CA ASP A 217 3.67 -11.99 6.09
C ASP A 217 4.81 -11.55 7.01
N VAL A 218 4.64 -10.37 7.59
CA VAL A 218 5.47 -9.87 8.69
C VAL A 218 4.56 -9.62 9.89
N GLY A 219 4.76 -10.34 10.98
CA GLY A 219 3.96 -10.15 12.20
C GLY A 219 3.43 -11.42 12.90
N GLN A 220 3.95 -12.61 12.59
CA GLN A 220 3.70 -13.84 13.35
C GLN A 220 4.65 -14.00 14.55
#